data_AF-A0A821NAM1-F1
#
_entry.id   AF-A0A821NAM1-F1
#
_cell.length_a   1.000
_cell.length_b   1.000
_cell.length_c   1.000
_cell.angle_alpha   90.00
_cell.angle_beta   90.00
_cell.angle_gamma   90.00
#
_symmetry.space_group_name_H-M   'P 1'
#
loop_
_entity.id
_entity.type
_entity.pdbx_description
1 polymer ?
#
loop_
_entity_poly.entity_id
_entity_poly.type
_entity_poly.pdbx_seq_one_letter_code
_entity_poly.pdbx_strand_id
1 'polypeptide(L)'
;SRTKLDKIFQSPTAHQSVYERMLERAPDEIKISECAETFLTLLHAMEDRYRHVPYPSCSLRLFSLQLDLFDEFLRDLKFSLNIEQQDIDPLSKHFCSILNSVVYIADVIQQWKNRSHYQRLQYLYDEYKVFIKKYGTDNLDEENLNMIQIDSTLAQQFDLIQLNKENNFVTASIFDHLLEQYRDEEETDCNIIVNHIVSLLKTKSRRYINEKWSTMPNPKDYFNMSISPSAIDILLELQTIFSNLSINLVKNVSNEIRARVTMEFDEYLFNWIVNDHTFNEGGASQFLFDINRGWSRIANDHVSQLFNKCRESALLLTMPIGSALLLVDALQQELSIKSLSNVSSKDSLVSSPLPSALHEMGIHHLSEFGAGQVLQRRLDLTNC
;
A
#
# COMPACT_ATOMS: atom_id res chain seq x y z
N SER A 1 -27.07 -19.92 5.44
CA SER A 1 -26.02 -18.87 5.28
C SER A 1 -25.66 -18.77 3.81
N ARG A 2 -25.10 -19.84 3.23
CA ARG A 2 -24.67 -19.92 1.82
C ARG A 2 -25.68 -19.43 0.77
N THR A 3 -26.93 -19.89 0.84
CA THR A 3 -28.02 -19.43 -0.07
C THR A 3 -28.35 -17.93 0.01
N LYS A 4 -27.92 -17.22 1.06
CA LYS A 4 -28.05 -15.76 1.14
C LYS A 4 -26.81 -15.06 0.58
N LEU A 5 -25.61 -15.59 0.82
CA LEU A 5 -24.38 -15.11 0.20
C LEU A 5 -24.44 -15.25 -1.32
N ASP A 6 -24.86 -16.42 -1.83
CA ASP A 6 -25.04 -16.66 -3.26
C ASP A 6 -25.93 -15.60 -3.92
N LYS A 7 -27.00 -15.17 -3.22
CA LYS A 7 -27.91 -14.13 -3.71
C LYS A 7 -27.30 -12.73 -3.74
N ILE A 8 -26.33 -12.45 -2.87
CA ILE A 8 -25.60 -11.16 -2.86
C ILE A 8 -24.73 -11.07 -4.11
N PHE A 9 -23.99 -12.14 -4.43
CA PHE A 9 -23.11 -12.17 -5.59
C PHE A 9 -23.85 -12.38 -6.93
N GLN A 10 -25.06 -12.96 -6.91
CA GLN A 10 -25.92 -13.06 -8.10
C GLN A 10 -26.55 -11.73 -8.52
N SER A 11 -26.44 -10.67 -7.70
CA SER A 11 -26.95 -9.36 -8.05
C SER A 11 -26.13 -8.76 -9.21
N PRO A 12 -26.76 -8.26 -10.29
CA PRO A 12 -26.04 -7.65 -11.42
C PRO A 12 -25.27 -6.38 -11.03
N THR A 13 -25.61 -5.79 -9.88
CA THR A 13 -25.02 -4.56 -9.36
C THR A 13 -24.11 -4.80 -8.14
N ALA A 14 -23.82 -6.08 -7.82
CA ALA A 14 -23.03 -6.48 -6.65
C ALA A 14 -21.70 -5.72 -6.51
N HIS A 15 -20.98 -5.52 -7.61
CA HIS A 15 -19.68 -4.86 -7.65
C HIS A 15 -19.76 -3.38 -8.09
N GLN A 16 -20.94 -2.77 -8.05
CA GLN A 16 -21.10 -1.34 -8.28
C GLN A 16 -21.09 -0.59 -6.95
N SER A 17 -20.55 0.63 -6.96
CA SER A 17 -20.58 1.46 -5.76
C SER A 17 -22.02 1.89 -5.44
N VAL A 18 -22.40 1.82 -4.17
CA VAL A 18 -23.75 2.21 -3.71
C VAL A 18 -23.97 3.72 -3.86
N TYR A 19 -22.94 4.52 -3.61
CA TYR A 19 -23.02 5.98 -3.66
C TYR A 19 -22.99 6.55 -5.06
N GLU A 20 -22.41 5.82 -6.04
CA GLU A 20 -22.48 6.19 -7.45
C GLU A 20 -23.93 6.13 -7.99
N ARG A 21 -24.82 5.36 -7.33
CA ARG A 21 -26.27 5.36 -7.62
C ARG A 21 -27.04 6.49 -6.96
N MET A 22 -26.55 7.04 -5.85
CA MET A 22 -27.29 8.04 -5.06
C MET A 22 -26.79 9.47 -5.26
N LEU A 23 -25.54 9.65 -5.68
CA LEU A 23 -24.90 10.93 -5.89
C LEU A 23 -24.14 10.89 -7.23
N GLU A 24 -24.29 11.92 -8.07
CA GLU A 24 -23.54 12.08 -9.34
C GLU A 24 -22.01 12.06 -9.12
N ARG A 25 -21.57 12.31 -7.87
CA ARG A 25 -20.19 12.17 -7.43
C ARG A 25 -20.18 11.71 -5.97
N ALA A 26 -19.87 10.43 -5.73
CA ALA A 26 -19.59 9.94 -4.39
C ALA A 26 -18.38 10.71 -3.81
N PRO A 27 -18.37 11.05 -2.51
CA PRO A 27 -17.18 11.63 -1.90
C PRO A 27 -15.99 10.65 -2.08
N ASP A 28 -14.81 11.18 -2.44
CA ASP A 28 -13.61 10.38 -2.74
C ASP A 28 -13.20 9.43 -1.59
N GLU A 29 -13.73 9.67 -0.40
CA GLU A 29 -13.52 8.93 0.83
C GLU A 29 -14.35 7.64 0.94
N ILE A 30 -15.43 7.46 0.17
CA ILE A 30 -16.34 6.31 0.34
C ILE A 30 -16.70 5.68 -1.01
N LYS A 31 -16.02 4.58 -1.35
CA LYS A 31 -16.27 3.78 -2.57
C LYS A 31 -16.65 2.34 -2.25
N ILE A 32 -17.70 2.20 -1.45
CA ILE A 32 -18.21 0.91 -0.97
C ILE A 32 -19.07 0.26 -2.07
N SER A 33 -18.86 -1.04 -2.29
CA SER A 33 -19.65 -1.87 -3.19
C SER A 33 -20.97 -2.31 -2.56
N GLU A 34 -21.98 -2.57 -3.38
CA GLU A 34 -23.28 -3.07 -2.89
C GLU A 34 -23.16 -4.44 -2.20
N CYS A 35 -22.29 -5.33 -2.69
CA CYS A 35 -22.10 -6.63 -2.08
C CYS A 35 -21.54 -6.50 -0.66
N ALA A 36 -20.57 -5.62 -0.44
CA ALA A 36 -20.01 -5.39 0.89
C ALA A 36 -21.03 -4.76 1.86
N GLU A 37 -21.83 -3.79 1.39
CA GLU A 37 -22.87 -3.17 2.22
C GLU A 37 -23.99 -4.14 2.58
N THR A 38 -24.45 -4.93 1.61
CA THR A 38 -25.48 -5.94 1.82
C THR A 38 -24.99 -7.04 2.76
N PHE A 39 -23.72 -7.43 2.62
CA PHE A 39 -23.07 -8.38 3.52
C PHE A 39 -23.01 -7.84 4.96
N LEU A 40 -22.55 -6.60 5.18
CA LEU A 40 -22.56 -6.02 6.52
C LEU A 40 -23.96 -5.89 7.12
N THR A 41 -24.96 -5.52 6.30
CA THR A 41 -26.36 -5.47 6.74
C THR A 41 -26.83 -6.84 7.23
N LEU A 42 -26.45 -7.91 6.52
CA LEU A 42 -26.73 -9.29 6.95
C LEU A 42 -26.04 -9.60 8.29
N LEU A 43 -24.78 -9.20 8.46
CA LEU A 43 -24.04 -9.44 9.70
C LEU A 43 -24.61 -8.65 10.88
N HIS A 44 -24.99 -7.39 10.71
CA HIS A 44 -25.68 -6.62 11.75
C HIS A 44 -27.03 -7.22 12.12
N ALA A 45 -27.81 -7.68 11.14
CA ALA A 45 -29.04 -8.40 11.41
C ALA A 45 -28.81 -9.75 12.12
N MET A 46 -27.64 -10.38 11.97
CA MET A 46 -27.23 -11.54 12.77
C MET A 46 -26.85 -11.12 14.20
N GLU A 47 -26.05 -10.07 14.33
CA GLU A 47 -25.62 -9.48 15.61
C GLU A 47 -26.81 -9.13 16.51
N ASP A 48 -27.77 -8.38 15.99
CA ASP A 48 -28.95 -7.97 16.76
C ASP A 48 -29.77 -9.18 17.23
N ARG A 49 -29.79 -10.28 16.46
CA ARG A 49 -30.52 -11.50 16.84
C ARG A 49 -29.86 -12.24 17.99
N TYR A 50 -28.54 -12.44 17.97
CA TYR A 50 -27.88 -13.18 19.04
C TYR A 50 -27.55 -12.32 20.26
N ARG A 51 -27.52 -10.98 20.15
CA ARG A 51 -27.35 -10.07 21.30
C ARG A 51 -28.43 -10.27 22.37
N HIS A 52 -29.63 -10.68 21.96
CA HIS A 52 -30.77 -10.92 22.85
C HIS A 52 -30.97 -12.39 23.24
N VAL A 53 -30.10 -13.30 22.79
CA VAL A 53 -30.22 -14.72 23.12
C VAL A 53 -29.74 -14.94 24.56
N PRO A 54 -30.59 -15.52 25.43
CA PRO A 54 -30.26 -15.69 26.85
C PRO A 54 -29.20 -16.76 27.11
N TYR A 55 -28.97 -17.67 26.15
CA TYR A 55 -28.03 -18.79 26.27
C TYR A 55 -26.67 -18.42 25.63
N PRO A 56 -25.57 -18.36 26.41
CA PRO A 56 -24.24 -18.03 25.92
C PRO A 56 -23.75 -18.97 24.82
N SER A 57 -23.98 -20.28 24.95
CA SER A 57 -23.59 -21.29 23.97
C SER A 57 -24.22 -21.08 22.58
N CYS A 58 -25.52 -20.76 22.53
CA CYS A 58 -26.21 -20.43 21.29
C CYS A 58 -25.65 -19.15 20.66
N SER A 59 -25.32 -18.15 21.48
CA SER A 59 -24.71 -16.90 21.03
C SER A 59 -23.33 -17.13 20.43
N LEU A 60 -22.52 -17.99 21.06
CA LEU A 60 -21.19 -18.36 20.58
C LEU A 60 -21.25 -19.14 19.25
N ARG A 61 -22.23 -20.03 19.07
CA ARG A 61 -22.42 -20.75 17.80
C ARG A 61 -22.85 -19.84 16.65
N LEU A 62 -23.66 -18.81 16.93
CA LEU A 62 -24.05 -17.81 15.93
C LEU A 62 -22.89 -16.85 15.63
N PHE A 63 -22.09 -16.53 16.64
CA PHE A 63 -20.86 -15.77 16.49
C PHE A 63 -19.82 -16.51 15.66
N SER A 64 -19.60 -17.82 15.89
CA SER A 64 -18.69 -18.62 15.06
C SER A 64 -19.15 -18.66 13.60
N LEU A 65 -20.46 -18.83 13.36
CA LEU A 65 -21.03 -18.75 12.01
C LEU A 65 -20.80 -17.37 11.37
N GLN A 66 -20.85 -16.29 12.15
CA GLN A 66 -20.58 -14.95 11.65
C GLN A 66 -19.12 -14.80 11.20
N LEU A 67 -18.18 -15.43 11.91
CA LEU A 67 -16.77 -15.48 11.52
C LEU A 67 -16.57 -16.30 10.24
N ASP A 68 -17.17 -17.49 10.15
CA ASP A 68 -17.10 -18.34 8.95
C ASP A 68 -17.64 -17.63 7.69
N LEU A 69 -18.65 -16.77 7.86
CA LEU A 69 -19.24 -15.97 6.79
C LEU A 69 -18.27 -14.93 6.22
N PHE A 70 -17.34 -14.38 7.02
CA PHE A 70 -16.33 -13.49 6.48
C PHE A 70 -15.36 -14.24 5.56
N ASP A 71 -14.90 -15.41 5.99
CA ASP A 71 -14.02 -16.24 5.16
C ASP A 71 -14.71 -16.67 3.86
N GLU A 72 -16.01 -17.02 3.94
CA GLU A 72 -16.82 -17.37 2.75
C GLU A 72 -16.97 -16.15 1.83
N PHE A 73 -17.27 -14.98 2.37
CA PHE A 73 -17.39 -13.75 1.60
C PHE A 73 -16.08 -13.34 0.91
N LEU A 74 -14.93 -13.45 1.59
CA LEU A 74 -13.62 -13.19 1.00
C LEU A 74 -13.32 -14.16 -0.15
N ARG A 75 -13.59 -15.45 0.05
CA ARG A 75 -13.44 -16.45 -1.02
C ARG A 75 -14.34 -16.16 -2.22
N ASP A 76 -15.58 -15.75 -1.99
CA ASP A 76 -16.52 -15.43 -3.06
C ASP A 76 -16.11 -14.17 -3.83
N LEU A 77 -15.58 -13.14 -3.13
CA LEU A 77 -14.97 -11.97 -3.77
C LEU A 77 -13.81 -12.39 -4.69
N LYS A 78 -12.89 -13.21 -4.19
CA LYS A 78 -11.74 -13.68 -4.98
C LYS A 78 -12.16 -14.63 -6.10
N PHE A 79 -13.18 -15.44 -5.88
CA PHE A 79 -13.77 -16.27 -6.93
C PHE A 79 -14.40 -15.42 -8.02
N SER A 80 -15.07 -14.31 -7.68
CA SER A 80 -15.65 -13.39 -8.67
C SER A 80 -14.59 -12.77 -9.59
N LEU A 81 -13.37 -12.49 -9.07
CA LEU A 81 -12.23 -12.14 -9.92
C LEU A 81 -11.86 -13.30 -10.87
N ASN A 82 -11.74 -14.51 -10.34
CA ASN A 82 -11.24 -15.68 -11.09
C ASN A 82 -12.20 -16.21 -12.16
N ILE A 83 -13.52 -16.00 -12.04
CA ILE A 83 -14.52 -16.46 -13.02
C ILE A 83 -14.31 -15.81 -14.40
N GLU A 84 -13.68 -14.63 -14.48
CA GLU A 84 -13.50 -13.90 -15.75
C GLU A 84 -12.31 -14.35 -16.63
N GLN A 85 -11.52 -15.36 -16.22
CA GLN A 85 -10.42 -16.00 -16.99
C GLN A 85 -9.24 -15.11 -17.49
N GLN A 86 -8.03 -15.55 -17.13
CA GLN A 86 -6.67 -15.37 -17.70
C GLN A 86 -6.09 -13.98 -18.04
N ASP A 87 -6.88 -12.90 -18.16
CA ASP A 87 -6.34 -11.58 -18.50
C ASP A 87 -7.15 -10.46 -17.80
N ILE A 88 -7.30 -10.57 -16.48
CA ILE A 88 -7.97 -9.55 -15.68
C ILE A 88 -7.09 -8.31 -15.68
N ASP A 89 -7.59 -7.22 -16.26
CA ASP A 89 -6.97 -5.90 -16.14
C ASP A 89 -7.02 -5.45 -14.67
N PRO A 90 -5.87 -5.31 -13.97
CA PRO A 90 -5.83 -4.85 -12.59
C PRO A 90 -6.35 -3.42 -12.39
N LEU A 91 -6.45 -2.65 -13.48
CA LEU A 91 -7.01 -1.29 -13.48
C LEU A 91 -8.50 -1.24 -13.80
N SER A 92 -9.13 -2.40 -14.02
CA SER A 92 -10.56 -2.49 -14.29
C SER A 92 -11.38 -2.02 -13.09
N LYS A 93 -12.57 -1.46 -13.38
CA LYS A 93 -13.52 -1.03 -12.35
C LYS A 93 -13.94 -2.19 -11.44
N HIS A 94 -14.04 -3.40 -12.00
CA HIS A 94 -14.41 -4.60 -11.24
C HIS A 94 -13.32 -4.97 -10.23
N PHE A 95 -12.06 -5.06 -10.65
CA PHE A 95 -10.92 -5.33 -9.75
C PHE A 95 -10.85 -4.29 -8.62
N CYS A 96 -10.92 -3.01 -8.98
CA CYS A 96 -10.89 -1.91 -8.01
C CYS A 96 -12.06 -1.98 -7.01
N SER A 97 -13.26 -2.35 -7.46
CA SER A 97 -14.42 -2.50 -6.56
C SER A 97 -14.22 -3.63 -5.55
N ILE A 98 -13.55 -4.71 -5.94
CA ILE A 98 -13.27 -5.83 -5.03
C ILE A 98 -12.23 -5.41 -3.99
N LEU A 99 -11.16 -4.75 -4.41
CA LEU A 99 -10.18 -4.18 -3.49
C LEU A 99 -10.84 -3.21 -2.49
N ASN A 100 -11.69 -2.29 -2.94
CA ASN A 100 -12.43 -1.40 -2.04
C ASN A 100 -13.31 -2.18 -1.03
N SER A 101 -13.88 -3.32 -1.45
CA SER A 101 -14.70 -4.18 -0.59
C SER A 101 -13.85 -4.84 0.49
N VAL A 102 -12.68 -5.37 0.11
CA VAL A 102 -11.72 -5.97 1.04
C VAL A 102 -11.27 -4.96 2.09
N VAL A 103 -10.84 -3.76 1.64
CA VAL A 103 -10.38 -2.66 2.51
C VAL A 103 -11.49 -2.24 3.48
N TYR A 104 -12.71 -2.06 2.97
CA TYR A 104 -13.85 -1.66 3.78
C TYR A 104 -14.19 -2.69 4.85
N ILE A 105 -14.21 -3.98 4.50
CA ILE A 105 -14.48 -5.05 5.46
C ILE A 105 -13.35 -5.16 6.49
N ALA A 106 -12.09 -5.00 6.09
CA ALA A 106 -10.95 -4.95 7.01
C ALA A 106 -11.09 -3.83 8.06
N ASP A 107 -11.47 -2.63 7.62
CA ASP A 107 -11.72 -1.49 8.52
C ASP A 107 -12.88 -1.77 9.49
N VAL A 108 -13.93 -2.45 9.02
CA VAL A 108 -15.07 -2.83 9.87
C VAL A 108 -14.68 -3.89 10.90
N ILE A 109 -13.91 -4.91 10.50
CA ILE A 109 -13.37 -5.93 11.41
C ILE A 109 -12.49 -5.27 12.47
N GLN A 110 -11.63 -4.34 12.08
CA GLN A 110 -10.77 -3.57 12.99
C GLN A 110 -11.60 -2.74 13.99
N GLN A 111 -12.70 -2.13 13.56
CA GLN A 111 -13.62 -1.44 14.46
C GLN A 111 -14.34 -2.41 15.40
N TRP A 112 -14.78 -3.56 14.89
CA TRP A 112 -15.51 -4.57 15.67
C TRP A 112 -14.63 -5.19 16.75
N LYS A 113 -13.36 -5.48 16.46
CA LYS A 113 -12.36 -5.92 17.45
C LYS A 113 -12.33 -5.01 18.69
N ASN A 114 -12.54 -3.71 18.51
CA ASN A 114 -12.45 -2.72 19.58
C ASN A 114 -13.80 -2.46 20.29
N ARG A 115 -14.91 -3.06 19.86
CA ARG A 115 -16.21 -2.90 20.52
C ARG A 115 -16.33 -3.83 21.73
N SER A 116 -16.86 -3.30 22.83
CA SER A 116 -17.05 -4.02 24.09
C SER A 116 -17.87 -5.31 23.94
N HIS A 117 -18.86 -5.31 23.05
CA HIS A 117 -19.67 -6.50 22.75
C HIS A 117 -18.83 -7.65 22.16
N TYR A 118 -17.97 -7.36 21.19
CA TYR A 118 -17.13 -8.36 20.54
C TYR A 118 -15.96 -8.80 21.42
N GLN A 119 -15.40 -7.90 22.22
CA GLN A 119 -14.42 -8.27 23.26
C GLN A 119 -15.02 -9.26 24.26
N ARG A 120 -16.28 -9.06 24.66
CA ARG A 120 -17.02 -10.01 25.51
C ARG A 120 -17.19 -11.37 24.83
N LEU A 121 -17.61 -11.39 23.57
CA LEU A 121 -17.81 -12.64 22.82
C LEU A 121 -16.50 -13.40 22.61
N GLN A 122 -15.41 -12.69 22.31
CA GLN A 122 -14.07 -13.25 22.17
C GLN A 122 -13.66 -13.99 23.45
N TYR A 123 -13.80 -13.34 24.61
CA TYR A 123 -13.47 -13.97 25.89
C TYR A 123 -14.33 -15.22 26.16
N LEU A 124 -15.65 -15.12 25.99
CA LEU A 124 -16.55 -16.26 26.19
C LEU A 124 -16.21 -17.42 25.26
N TYR A 125 -15.79 -17.11 24.04
CA TYR A 125 -15.38 -18.10 23.06
C TYR A 125 -14.05 -18.77 23.44
N ASP A 126 -13.08 -18.02 23.97
CA ASP A 126 -11.80 -18.56 24.44
C ASP A 126 -12.00 -19.47 25.67
N GLU A 127 -12.84 -19.08 26.64
CA GLU A 127 -13.21 -19.94 27.78
C GLU A 127 -13.95 -21.19 27.32
N TYR A 128 -14.88 -21.07 26.37
CA TYR A 128 -15.59 -22.20 25.80
C TYR A 128 -14.63 -23.20 25.13
N LYS A 129 -13.63 -22.71 24.38
CA LYS A 129 -12.57 -23.55 23.79
C LYS A 129 -11.75 -24.28 24.86
N VAL A 130 -11.39 -23.60 25.95
CA VAL A 130 -10.66 -24.21 27.08
C VAL A 130 -11.52 -25.27 27.76
N PHE A 131 -12.80 -24.98 27.98
CA PHE A 131 -13.76 -25.91 28.57
C PHE A 131 -13.90 -27.18 27.71
N ILE A 132 -14.13 -27.04 26.40
CA ILE A 132 -14.18 -28.18 25.47
C ILE A 132 -12.86 -28.95 25.51
N LYS A 133 -11.71 -28.28 25.47
CA LYS A 133 -10.41 -28.99 25.48
C LYS A 133 -10.18 -29.76 26.79
N LYS A 134 -10.71 -29.28 27.91
CA LYS A 134 -10.55 -29.89 29.23
C LYS A 134 -11.51 -31.06 29.49
N TYR A 135 -12.71 -31.01 28.92
CA TYR A 135 -13.79 -31.98 29.18
C TYR A 135 -14.18 -32.81 27.95
N GLY A 136 -13.64 -32.51 26.77
CA GLY A 136 -14.06 -33.05 25.46
C GLY A 136 -13.04 -33.96 24.76
N THR A 137 -12.02 -34.46 25.45
CA THR A 137 -11.14 -35.51 24.90
C THR A 137 -11.04 -36.66 25.88
N ASP A 138 -12.00 -37.58 25.79
CA ASP A 138 -11.79 -39.03 25.68
C ASP A 138 -13.16 -39.73 25.66
N ASN A 139 -13.66 -39.96 24.45
CA ASN A 139 -14.93 -40.59 24.09
C ASN A 139 -16.21 -39.76 24.28
N LEU A 140 -17.11 -39.97 23.30
CA LEU A 140 -18.55 -39.67 23.26
C LEU A 140 -18.95 -38.44 22.42
N ASP A 141 -19.57 -38.76 21.29
CA ASP A 141 -20.77 -38.14 20.71
C ASP A 141 -21.11 -36.73 21.23
N GLU A 142 -21.00 -35.75 20.32
CA GLU A 142 -21.27 -34.31 20.49
C GLU A 142 -22.63 -33.97 21.15
N GLU A 143 -23.53 -34.93 21.36
CA GLU A 143 -24.88 -34.73 21.88
C GLU A 143 -25.02 -34.84 23.42
N ASN A 144 -24.05 -35.38 24.16
CA ASN A 144 -24.22 -35.67 25.60
C ASN A 144 -23.52 -34.69 26.57
N LEU A 145 -22.87 -33.63 26.09
CA LEU A 145 -22.58 -32.50 26.96
C LEU A 145 -23.91 -31.77 27.25
N ASN A 146 -24.37 -31.83 28.50
CA ASN A 146 -25.62 -31.20 28.90
C ASN A 146 -25.47 -29.67 28.73
N MET A 147 -25.96 -29.12 27.62
CA MET A 147 -25.85 -27.72 27.21
C MET A 147 -26.20 -26.74 28.35
N ILE A 148 -27.13 -27.13 29.22
CA ILE A 148 -27.53 -26.40 30.42
C ILE A 148 -26.37 -26.20 31.42
N GLN A 149 -25.51 -27.22 31.60
CA GLN A 149 -24.34 -27.14 32.49
C GLN A 149 -23.28 -26.19 31.92
N ILE A 150 -23.03 -26.24 30.61
CA ILE A 150 -22.12 -25.31 29.94
C ILE A 150 -22.62 -23.87 30.11
N ASP A 151 -23.90 -23.63 29.79
CA ASP A 151 -24.49 -22.30 29.90
C ASP A 151 -24.49 -21.77 31.32
N SER A 152 -24.75 -22.63 32.33
CA SER A 152 -24.66 -22.24 33.74
C SER A 152 -23.23 -21.88 34.17
N THR A 153 -22.23 -22.60 33.66
CA THR A 153 -20.81 -22.37 33.98
C THR A 153 -20.30 -21.09 33.30
N LEU A 154 -20.62 -20.91 32.02
CA LEU A 154 -20.29 -19.70 31.26
C LEU A 154 -21.00 -18.46 31.83
N ALA A 155 -22.26 -18.58 32.27
CA ALA A 155 -22.99 -17.50 32.93
C ALA A 155 -22.37 -17.11 34.29
N GLN A 156 -21.98 -18.10 35.11
CA GLN A 156 -21.31 -17.85 36.40
C GLN A 156 -19.93 -17.21 36.23
N GLN A 157 -19.15 -17.65 35.25
CA GLN A 157 -17.87 -17.02 34.91
C GLN A 157 -18.06 -15.60 34.38
N PHE A 158 -19.14 -15.34 33.64
CA PHE A 158 -19.50 -14.00 33.17
C PHE A 158 -19.79 -13.00 34.30
N ASP A 159 -20.54 -13.42 35.32
CA ASP A 159 -20.84 -12.57 36.48
C ASP A 159 -19.57 -12.16 37.25
N LEU A 160 -18.55 -13.04 37.29
CA LEU A 160 -17.25 -12.74 37.91
C LEU A 160 -16.43 -11.71 37.11
N ILE A 161 -16.68 -11.55 35.81
CA ILE A 161 -15.92 -10.63 34.93
C ILE A 161 -16.47 -9.21 34.98
N GLN A 162 -17.79 -9.02 35.16
CA GLN A 162 -18.33 -7.68 35.41
C GLN A 162 -17.68 -7.02 36.64
N LEU A 163 -17.22 -7.85 37.59
CA LEU A 163 -16.55 -7.42 38.81
C LEU A 163 -15.03 -7.25 38.64
N ASN A 164 -14.40 -7.87 37.64
CA ASN A 164 -12.95 -7.93 37.51
C ASN A 164 -12.48 -7.33 36.16
N LYS A 165 -12.49 -5.99 36.07
CA LYS A 165 -12.11 -5.21 34.88
C LYS A 165 -10.61 -5.22 34.51
N GLU A 166 -9.76 -5.95 35.23
CA GLU A 166 -8.29 -5.77 35.16
C GLU A 166 -7.48 -6.96 34.62
N ASN A 167 -8.10 -8.03 34.11
CA ASN A 167 -7.32 -9.13 33.54
C ASN A 167 -7.06 -8.94 32.04
N ASN A 168 -5.93 -8.31 31.73
CA ASN A 168 -5.28 -8.33 30.42
C ASN A 168 -4.87 -9.76 30.05
N PHE A 169 -5.75 -10.51 29.40
CA PHE A 169 -5.36 -11.71 28.67
C PHE A 169 -5.03 -11.30 27.23
N VAL A 170 -3.74 -11.21 26.91
CA VAL A 170 -3.24 -10.94 25.56
C VAL A 170 -3.14 -12.29 24.83
N THR A 171 -4.29 -12.84 24.44
CA THR A 171 -4.36 -13.83 23.35
C THR A 171 -4.62 -13.08 22.06
N ALA A 172 -3.98 -13.49 20.96
CA ALA A 172 -4.32 -12.97 19.63
C ALA A 172 -5.82 -13.16 19.42
N SER A 173 -6.53 -12.06 19.14
CA SER A 173 -7.98 -12.06 18.97
C SER A 173 -8.33 -12.89 17.73
N ILE A 174 -9.49 -13.54 17.70
CA ILE A 174 -9.93 -14.24 16.48
C ILE A 174 -10.16 -13.25 15.35
N PHE A 175 -10.50 -12.01 15.68
CA PHE A 175 -10.53 -10.91 14.75
C PHE A 175 -9.14 -10.51 14.23
N ASP A 176 -8.05 -10.82 14.93
CA ASP A 176 -6.69 -10.54 14.43
C ASP A 176 -6.35 -11.42 13.25
N HIS A 177 -6.66 -12.71 13.33
CA HIS A 177 -6.46 -13.63 12.20
C HIS A 177 -7.31 -13.26 10.99
N LEU A 178 -8.58 -12.92 11.23
CA LEU A 178 -9.47 -12.50 10.14
C LEU A 178 -9.01 -11.18 9.52
N LEU A 179 -8.59 -10.22 10.35
CA LEU A 179 -8.06 -8.96 9.87
C LEU A 179 -6.77 -9.16 9.06
N GLU A 180 -5.85 -10.00 9.56
CA GLU A 180 -4.61 -10.37 8.88
C GLU A 180 -4.91 -10.94 7.49
N GLN A 181 -5.85 -11.87 7.37
CA GLN A 181 -6.26 -12.43 6.07
C GLN A 181 -6.77 -11.36 5.10
N TYR A 182 -7.64 -10.45 5.53
CA TYR A 182 -8.13 -9.38 4.66
C TYR A 182 -7.03 -8.38 4.28
N ARG A 183 -6.10 -8.07 5.20
CA ARG A 183 -4.97 -7.17 4.93
C ARG A 183 -3.94 -7.80 4.00
N ASP A 184 -3.69 -9.10 4.12
CA ASP A 184 -2.82 -9.85 3.20
C ASP A 184 -3.39 -9.86 1.78
N GLU A 185 -4.70 -10.00 1.65
CA GLU A 185 -5.39 -9.93 0.36
C GLU A 185 -5.40 -8.50 -0.22
N GLU A 186 -5.57 -7.47 0.62
CA GLU A 186 -5.42 -6.06 0.22
C GLU A 186 -4.01 -5.79 -0.32
N GLU A 187 -2.98 -6.22 0.41
CA GLU A 187 -1.58 -6.05 0.02
C GLU A 187 -1.26 -6.79 -1.28
N THR A 188 -1.78 -8.01 -1.43
CA THR A 188 -1.64 -8.80 -2.66
C THR A 188 -2.25 -8.09 -3.86
N ASP A 189 -3.49 -7.61 -3.75
CA ASP A 189 -4.18 -6.88 -4.81
C ASP A 189 -3.47 -5.56 -5.15
N CYS A 190 -2.99 -4.83 -4.14
CA CYS A 190 -2.20 -3.61 -4.34
C CYS A 190 -0.91 -3.91 -5.12
N ASN A 191 -0.19 -4.98 -4.76
CA ASN A 191 1.03 -5.39 -5.44
C ASN A 191 0.77 -5.82 -6.89
N ILE A 192 -0.36 -6.47 -7.18
CA ILE A 192 -0.76 -6.80 -8.56
C ILE A 192 -0.93 -5.51 -9.39
N ILE A 193 -1.65 -4.52 -8.86
CA ILE A 193 -1.85 -3.22 -9.52
C ILE A 193 -0.51 -2.51 -9.75
N VAL A 194 0.32 -2.39 -8.71
CA VAL A 194 1.62 -1.70 -8.78
C VAL A 194 2.51 -2.34 -9.84
N ASN A 195 2.67 -3.67 -9.80
CA ASN A 195 3.50 -4.41 -10.75
C ASN A 195 3.01 -4.24 -12.20
N HIS A 196 1.70 -4.29 -12.41
CA HIS A 196 1.09 -4.08 -13.72
C HIS A 196 1.40 -2.67 -14.27
N ILE A 197 1.14 -1.63 -13.47
CA ILE A 197 1.40 -0.24 -13.86
C ILE A 197 2.90 -0.04 -14.14
N VAL A 198 3.77 -0.49 -13.25
CA VAL A 198 5.23 -0.33 -13.41
C VAL A 198 5.72 -1.04 -14.68
N SER A 199 5.22 -2.25 -14.97
CA SER A 199 5.54 -2.98 -16.21
C SER A 199 5.11 -2.21 -17.47
N LEU A 200 3.91 -1.64 -17.46
CA LEU A 200 3.39 -0.81 -18.53
C LEU A 200 4.25 0.45 -18.75
N LEU A 201 4.58 1.17 -17.67
CA LEU A 201 5.43 2.36 -17.71
C LEU A 201 6.85 2.03 -18.21
N LYS A 202 7.45 0.93 -17.74
CA LYS A 202 8.75 0.44 -18.25
C LYS A 202 8.71 0.22 -19.76
N THR A 203 7.64 -0.38 -20.27
CA THR A 203 7.47 -0.62 -21.72
C THR A 203 7.36 0.68 -22.50
N LYS A 204 6.54 1.63 -22.03
CA LYS A 204 6.35 2.95 -22.66
C LYS A 204 7.62 3.81 -22.60
N SER A 205 8.42 3.65 -21.54
CA SER A 205 9.61 4.47 -21.30
C SER A 205 10.82 4.19 -22.20
N ARG A 206 10.79 3.11 -22.98
CA ARG A 206 11.94 2.67 -23.80
C ARG A 206 12.50 3.76 -24.70
N ARG A 207 11.64 4.59 -25.31
CA ARG A 207 12.12 5.68 -26.19
C ARG A 207 12.81 6.80 -25.39
N TYR A 208 12.26 7.14 -24.23
CA TYR A 208 12.82 8.17 -23.35
C TYR A 208 14.17 7.76 -22.76
N ILE A 209 14.28 6.50 -22.33
CA ILE A 209 15.52 5.96 -21.77
C ILE A 209 16.67 6.04 -22.79
N ASN A 210 16.38 5.71 -24.05
CA ASN A 210 17.37 5.68 -25.13
C ASN A 210 17.62 7.04 -25.80
N GLU A 211 17.23 8.15 -25.16
CA GLU A 211 17.60 9.48 -25.67
C GLU A 211 19.12 9.68 -25.62
N LYS A 212 19.64 10.48 -26.55
CA LYS A 212 21.07 10.74 -26.67
C LYS A 212 21.52 11.88 -25.76
N TRP A 213 21.43 11.66 -24.45
CA TRP A 213 21.72 12.64 -23.40
C TRP A 213 23.09 13.32 -23.53
N SER A 214 24.11 12.60 -23.99
CA SER A 214 25.47 13.11 -24.17
C SER A 214 25.66 14.02 -25.39
N THR A 215 24.74 13.99 -26.34
CA THR A 215 24.84 14.75 -27.61
C THR A 215 23.71 15.76 -27.79
N MET A 216 22.95 16.03 -26.73
CA MET A 216 21.88 17.04 -26.82
C MET A 216 22.47 18.44 -27.02
N PRO A 217 21.82 19.33 -27.80
CA PRO A 217 22.30 20.69 -28.01
C PRO A 217 22.33 21.51 -26.71
N ASN A 218 23.16 22.54 -26.66
CA ASN A 218 23.27 23.39 -25.49
C ASN A 218 21.95 24.15 -25.25
N PRO A 219 21.51 24.38 -24.00
CA PRO A 219 20.27 25.13 -23.75
C PRO A 219 20.33 26.55 -24.31
N LYS A 220 21.54 27.12 -24.44
CA LYS A 220 21.78 28.44 -25.04
C LYS A 220 21.47 28.49 -26.55
N ASP A 221 21.43 27.34 -27.21
CA ASP A 221 21.12 27.23 -28.64
C ASP A 221 19.60 27.11 -28.90
N TYR A 222 18.78 26.94 -27.85
CA TYR A 222 17.33 26.84 -27.95
C TYR A 222 16.64 28.18 -27.68
N PHE A 223 15.66 28.54 -28.53
CA PHE A 223 14.78 29.69 -28.28
C PHE A 223 13.81 29.43 -27.13
N ASN A 224 13.31 28.19 -26.98
CA ASN A 224 12.44 27.73 -25.89
C ASN A 224 12.62 26.22 -25.67
N MET A 225 12.90 25.79 -24.44
CA MET A 225 12.95 24.38 -24.07
C MET A 225 11.52 23.82 -23.90
N SER A 226 11.30 22.59 -24.35
CA SER A 226 10.03 21.87 -24.24
C SER A 226 10.24 20.48 -23.62
N ILE A 227 9.17 19.83 -23.19
CA ILE A 227 9.24 18.43 -22.71
C ILE A 227 9.75 17.55 -23.86
N SER A 228 10.66 16.62 -23.59
CA SER A 228 11.15 15.67 -24.57
C SER A 228 9.97 14.92 -25.21
N PRO A 229 9.83 14.89 -26.55
CA PRO A 229 8.72 14.21 -27.22
C PRO A 229 8.59 12.73 -26.83
N SER A 230 9.70 12.06 -26.52
CA SER A 230 9.72 10.68 -26.07
C SER A 230 9.19 10.47 -24.64
N ALA A 231 9.16 11.52 -23.81
CA ALA A 231 8.63 11.49 -22.45
C ALA A 231 7.10 11.66 -22.42
N ILE A 232 6.52 12.30 -23.44
CA ILE A 232 5.09 12.66 -23.49
C ILE A 232 4.20 11.43 -23.33
N ASP A 233 4.52 10.33 -24.04
CA ASP A 233 3.75 9.09 -23.99
C ASP A 233 3.64 8.54 -22.56
N ILE A 234 4.71 8.63 -21.77
CA ILE A 234 4.74 8.13 -20.38
C ILE A 234 3.96 9.07 -19.47
N LEU A 235 4.10 10.38 -19.67
CA LEU A 235 3.41 11.39 -18.86
C LEU A 235 1.89 11.32 -19.03
N LEU A 236 1.40 11.16 -20.26
CA LEU A 236 -0.03 10.99 -20.55
C LEU A 236 -0.57 9.67 -19.97
N GLU A 237 0.21 8.59 -20.09
CA GLU A 237 -0.14 7.29 -19.52
C GLU A 237 -0.26 7.39 -17.99
N LEU A 238 0.73 7.98 -17.32
CA LEU A 238 0.74 8.16 -15.87
C LEU A 238 -0.44 9.02 -15.39
N GLN A 239 -0.75 10.11 -16.10
CA GLN A 239 -1.89 10.96 -15.79
C GLN A 239 -3.22 10.19 -15.93
N THR A 240 -3.36 9.37 -16.97
CA THR A 240 -4.55 8.55 -17.21
C THR A 240 -4.73 7.51 -16.10
N ILE A 241 -3.66 6.77 -15.77
CA ILE A 241 -3.66 5.75 -14.72
C ILE A 241 -4.00 6.39 -13.37
N PHE A 242 -3.34 7.48 -13.00
CA PHE A 242 -3.59 8.13 -11.70
C PHE A 242 -4.99 8.70 -11.58
N SER A 243 -5.55 9.22 -12.68
CA SER A 243 -6.96 9.63 -12.73
C SER A 243 -7.87 8.42 -12.54
N ASN A 244 -7.60 7.31 -13.23
CA ASN A 244 -8.37 6.07 -13.12
C ASN A 244 -8.36 5.52 -11.68
N LEU A 245 -7.19 5.43 -11.04
CA LEU A 245 -7.06 5.03 -9.63
C LEU A 245 -7.85 5.97 -8.71
N SER A 246 -7.77 7.28 -8.94
CA SER A 246 -8.48 8.28 -8.13
C SER A 246 -10.00 8.22 -8.31
N ILE A 247 -10.49 7.71 -9.45
CA ILE A 247 -11.92 7.52 -9.72
C ILE A 247 -12.42 6.18 -9.15
N ASN A 248 -11.64 5.10 -9.23
CA ASN A 248 -12.13 3.77 -8.87
C ASN A 248 -11.77 3.29 -7.46
N LEU A 249 -10.69 3.79 -6.84
CA LEU A 249 -10.23 3.32 -5.52
C LEU A 249 -10.45 4.33 -4.40
N VAL A 250 -10.63 3.86 -3.17
CA VAL A 250 -10.68 4.74 -2.00
C VAL A 250 -9.37 5.53 -1.88
N LYS A 251 -9.46 6.79 -1.41
CA LYS A 251 -8.35 7.76 -1.40
C LYS A 251 -7.06 7.25 -0.76
N ASN A 252 -7.13 6.55 0.37
CA ASN A 252 -5.95 5.99 1.06
C ASN A 252 -5.21 4.98 0.16
N VAL A 253 -5.93 4.00 -0.38
CA VAL A 253 -5.38 2.95 -1.26
C VAL A 253 -4.85 3.57 -2.57
N SER A 254 -5.59 4.51 -3.14
CA SER A 254 -5.16 5.22 -4.35
C SER A 254 -3.83 5.96 -4.14
N ASN A 255 -3.71 6.71 -3.04
CA ASN A 255 -2.49 7.44 -2.71
C ASN A 255 -1.31 6.51 -2.45
N GLU A 256 -1.55 5.39 -1.76
CA GLU A 256 -0.55 4.37 -1.49
C GLU A 256 -0.02 3.73 -2.78
N ILE A 257 -0.90 3.24 -3.66
CA ILE A 257 -0.50 2.66 -4.94
C ILE A 257 0.28 3.68 -5.77
N ARG A 258 -0.17 4.94 -5.82
CA ARG A 258 0.53 6.02 -6.54
C ARG A 258 1.94 6.24 -5.99
N ALA A 259 2.10 6.26 -4.66
CA ALA A 259 3.40 6.43 -4.01
C ALA A 259 4.34 5.25 -4.34
N ARG A 260 3.86 4.01 -4.24
CA ARG A 260 4.64 2.80 -4.57
C ARG A 260 5.05 2.77 -6.04
N VAL A 261 4.11 3.00 -6.96
CA VAL A 261 4.37 3.09 -8.41
C VAL A 261 5.45 4.11 -8.71
N THR A 262 5.35 5.32 -8.14
CA THR A 262 6.36 6.33 -8.42
C THR A 262 7.70 5.99 -7.79
N MET A 263 7.75 5.45 -6.58
CA MET A 263 9.01 5.04 -5.97
C MET A 263 9.73 3.99 -6.82
N GLU A 264 9.02 2.95 -7.25
CA GLU A 264 9.60 1.90 -8.09
C GLU A 264 10.00 2.39 -9.49
N PHE A 265 9.18 3.26 -10.09
CA PHE A 265 9.45 3.78 -11.41
C PHE A 265 10.57 4.84 -11.40
N ASP A 266 10.68 5.65 -10.34
CA ASP A 266 11.81 6.56 -10.11
C ASP A 266 13.13 5.80 -9.98
N GLU A 267 13.13 4.71 -9.20
CA GLU A 267 14.29 3.82 -9.10
C GLU A 267 14.68 3.23 -10.47
N TYR A 268 13.69 2.82 -11.26
CA TYR A 268 13.93 2.28 -12.59
C TYR A 268 14.50 3.35 -13.54
N LEU A 269 13.93 4.56 -13.58
CA LEU A 269 14.44 5.66 -14.40
C LEU A 269 15.85 6.08 -13.95
N PHE A 270 16.11 6.16 -12.65
CA PHE A 270 17.44 6.45 -12.11
C PHE A 270 18.48 5.44 -12.63
N ASN A 271 18.18 4.14 -12.55
CA ASN A 271 19.09 3.10 -12.98
C ASN A 271 19.31 3.09 -14.51
N TRP A 272 18.26 3.29 -15.30
CA TRP A 272 18.36 3.18 -16.76
C TRP A 272 18.69 4.48 -17.49
N ILE A 273 18.47 5.63 -16.87
CA ILE A 273 18.82 6.94 -17.43
C ILE A 273 20.11 7.43 -16.79
N VAL A 274 20.09 7.67 -15.48
CA VAL A 274 21.21 8.33 -14.79
C VAL A 274 22.43 7.42 -14.71
N ASN A 275 22.26 6.16 -14.31
CA ASN A 275 23.40 5.24 -14.13
C ASN A 275 23.91 4.62 -15.45
N ASP A 276 23.13 4.63 -16.53
CA ASP A 276 23.53 4.03 -17.80
C ASP A 276 24.12 5.04 -18.79
N HIS A 277 23.79 6.33 -18.64
CA HIS A 277 24.18 7.37 -19.59
C HIS A 277 25.21 8.35 -19.02
N THR A 278 25.85 9.09 -19.93
CA THR A 278 26.62 10.29 -19.61
C THR A 278 25.89 11.52 -20.14
N PHE A 279 26.09 12.66 -19.49
CA PHE A 279 25.36 13.89 -19.76
C PHE A 279 26.32 15.01 -20.15
N ASN A 280 25.98 15.73 -21.22
CA ASN A 280 26.52 17.06 -21.46
C ASN A 280 25.60 18.13 -20.80
N GLU A 281 25.99 19.41 -20.86
CA GLU A 281 25.19 20.52 -20.29
C GLU A 281 23.75 20.54 -20.85
N GLY A 282 23.59 20.25 -22.14
CA GLY A 282 22.30 20.14 -22.82
C GLY A 282 21.40 19.05 -22.27
N GLY A 283 21.90 17.82 -22.22
CA GLY A 283 21.13 16.66 -21.76
C GLY A 283 20.79 16.74 -20.27
N ALA A 284 21.73 17.22 -19.44
CA ALA A 284 21.46 17.46 -18.04
C ALA A 284 20.32 18.47 -17.85
N SER A 285 20.34 19.56 -18.63
CA SER A 285 19.31 20.61 -18.57
C SER A 285 17.95 20.13 -19.09
N GLN A 286 17.93 19.35 -20.18
CA GLN A 286 16.70 18.74 -20.71
C GLN A 286 16.09 17.75 -19.71
N PHE A 287 16.91 16.89 -19.10
CA PHE A 287 16.46 15.96 -18.07
C PHE A 287 15.84 16.70 -16.88
N LEU A 288 16.50 17.75 -16.38
CA LEU A 288 15.96 18.59 -15.31
C LEU A 288 14.64 19.26 -15.71
N PHE A 289 14.51 19.73 -16.96
CA PHE A 289 13.29 20.34 -17.45
C PHE A 289 12.13 19.35 -17.50
N ASP A 290 12.36 18.14 -18.01
CA ASP A 290 11.35 17.08 -18.05
C ASP A 290 10.87 16.73 -16.64
N ILE A 291 11.79 16.55 -15.67
CA ILE A 291 11.48 16.33 -14.24
C ILE A 291 10.56 17.43 -13.70
N ASN A 292 10.96 18.69 -13.83
CA ASN A 292 10.24 19.81 -13.22
C ASN A 292 8.92 20.17 -13.93
N ARG A 293 8.84 19.97 -15.25
CA ARG A 293 7.69 20.42 -16.06
C ARG A 293 6.74 19.29 -16.46
N GLY A 294 7.22 18.05 -16.53
CA GLY A 294 6.42 16.87 -16.76
C GLY A 294 6.03 16.20 -15.45
N TRP A 295 6.98 15.50 -14.84
CA TRP A 295 6.75 14.58 -13.74
C TRP A 295 6.19 15.26 -12.48
N SER A 296 6.71 16.43 -12.10
CA SER A 296 6.21 17.19 -10.94
C SER A 296 4.78 17.72 -11.13
N ARG A 297 4.31 17.94 -12.37
CA ARG A 297 2.94 18.43 -12.62
C ARG A 297 1.89 17.32 -12.47
N ILE A 298 2.23 16.08 -12.77
CA ILE A 298 1.33 14.93 -12.59
C ILE A 298 1.08 14.66 -11.10
N ALA A 299 2.00 15.10 -10.24
CA ALA A 299 1.95 14.87 -8.80
C ALA A 299 0.80 15.57 -8.05
N ASN A 300 0.12 16.56 -8.64
CA ASN A 300 -1.00 17.34 -8.09
C ASN A 300 -1.18 17.23 -6.55
N ASP A 301 -0.58 18.16 -5.79
CA ASP A 301 -0.73 18.50 -4.34
C ASP A 301 -0.77 17.40 -3.26
N HIS A 302 -0.92 16.12 -3.58
CA HIS A 302 -1.14 15.05 -2.61
C HIS A 302 0.01 14.03 -2.54
N VAL A 303 0.91 14.05 -3.52
CA VAL A 303 2.16 13.30 -3.44
C VAL A 303 3.32 14.27 -3.69
N SER A 304 3.61 15.08 -2.68
CA SER A 304 4.56 16.21 -2.75
C SER A 304 6.03 15.83 -2.97
N GLN A 305 6.33 14.58 -3.34
CA GLN A 305 7.68 14.02 -3.44
C GLN A 305 7.75 12.87 -4.47
N LEU A 306 7.20 13.07 -5.67
CA LEU A 306 7.34 12.13 -6.78
C LEU A 306 8.70 12.29 -7.47
N PHE A 307 9.34 11.17 -7.82
CA PHE A 307 10.60 11.11 -8.58
C PHE A 307 11.82 11.77 -7.89
N ASN A 308 11.97 11.55 -6.58
CA ASN A 308 13.01 12.21 -5.79
C ASN A 308 14.42 11.87 -6.26
N LYS A 309 14.73 10.61 -6.57
CA LYS A 309 16.08 10.22 -7.01
C LYS A 309 16.43 10.83 -8.34
N CYS A 310 15.51 10.79 -9.31
CA CYS A 310 15.71 11.46 -10.60
C CYS A 310 15.84 12.98 -10.45
N ARG A 311 15.03 13.61 -9.58
CA ARG A 311 15.10 15.05 -9.29
C ARG A 311 16.42 15.46 -8.67
N GLU A 312 16.86 14.77 -7.62
CA GLU A 312 18.16 15.04 -6.97
C GLU A 312 19.32 14.77 -7.91
N SER A 313 19.22 13.74 -8.75
CA SER A 313 20.21 13.47 -9.80
C SER A 313 20.28 14.61 -10.81
N ALA A 314 19.13 15.12 -11.26
CA ALA A 314 19.09 16.25 -12.19
C ALA A 314 19.70 17.52 -11.58
N LEU A 315 19.54 17.76 -10.27
CA LEU A 315 20.20 18.86 -9.56
C LEU A 315 21.73 18.70 -9.57
N LEU A 316 22.24 17.49 -9.30
CA LEU A 316 23.67 17.18 -9.35
C LEU A 316 24.26 17.29 -10.77
N LEU A 317 23.51 16.87 -11.78
CA LEU A 317 23.95 16.94 -13.18
C LEU A 317 24.02 18.38 -13.70
N THR A 318 23.19 19.28 -13.18
CA THR A 318 23.07 20.67 -13.66
C THR A 318 23.76 21.72 -12.78
N MET A 319 24.30 21.33 -11.62
CA MET A 319 24.97 22.29 -10.74
C MET A 319 26.20 22.93 -11.39
N PRO A 320 26.57 24.16 -10.98
CA PRO A 320 27.76 24.83 -11.49
C PRO A 320 29.02 23.96 -11.34
N ILE A 321 29.88 23.96 -12.36
CA ILE A 321 31.07 23.10 -12.41
C ILE A 321 32.00 23.27 -11.18
N GLY A 322 32.17 24.50 -10.70
CA GLY A 322 32.96 24.77 -9.50
C GLY A 322 32.37 24.13 -8.24
N SER A 323 31.05 24.20 -8.06
CA SER A 323 30.36 23.51 -6.96
C SER A 323 30.46 21.99 -7.09
N ALA A 324 30.39 21.48 -8.32
CA ALA A 324 30.50 20.06 -8.59
C ALA A 324 31.89 19.52 -8.24
N LEU A 325 32.96 20.21 -8.63
CA LEU A 325 34.34 19.84 -8.30
C LEU A 325 34.57 19.81 -6.78
N LEU A 326 34.12 20.84 -6.06
CA LEU A 326 34.23 20.89 -4.60
C LEU A 326 33.49 19.73 -3.93
N LEU A 327 32.30 19.38 -4.44
CA LEU A 327 31.52 18.26 -3.91
C LEU A 327 32.18 16.91 -4.21
N VAL A 328 32.76 16.73 -5.41
CA VAL A 328 33.56 15.54 -5.75
C VAL A 328 34.74 15.40 -4.80
N ASP A 329 35.50 16.47 -4.56
CA ASP A 329 36.64 16.46 -3.64
C ASP A 329 36.21 16.10 -2.21
N ALA A 330 35.12 16.70 -1.72
CA ALA A 330 34.58 16.40 -0.40
C ALA A 330 34.11 14.93 -0.26
N LEU A 331 33.46 14.40 -1.30
CA LEU A 331 33.03 13.00 -1.35
C LEU A 331 34.21 12.03 -1.36
N GLN A 332 35.26 12.33 -2.12
CA GLN A 332 36.48 11.51 -2.17
C GLN A 332 37.22 11.50 -0.84
N GLN A 333 37.33 12.67 -0.18
CA GLN A 333 37.92 12.77 1.15
C GLN A 333 37.15 11.92 2.16
N GLU A 334 35.82 11.98 2.14
CA GLU A 334 35.01 11.20 3.08
C GLU A 334 35.09 9.69 2.84
N LEU A 335 35.09 9.25 1.58
CA LEU A 335 35.30 7.84 1.23
C LEU A 335 36.68 7.35 1.67
N SER A 336 37.72 8.18 1.51
CA SER A 336 39.07 7.85 1.98
C SER A 336 39.11 7.69 3.51
N ILE A 337 38.51 8.62 4.26
CA ILE A 337 38.41 8.56 5.72
C ILE A 337 37.64 7.31 6.17
N LYS A 338 36.49 7.01 5.53
CA LYS A 338 35.70 5.82 5.83
C LYS A 338 36.51 4.54 5.58
N SER A 339 37.25 4.45 4.47
CA SER A 339 38.12 3.29 4.18
C SER A 339 39.27 3.09 5.19
N LEU A 340 39.84 4.18 5.72
CA LEU A 340 40.90 4.17 6.74
C LEU A 340 40.35 3.80 8.13
N SER A 341 39.07 4.10 8.38
CA SER A 341 38.39 3.91 9.68
C SER A 341 37.82 2.50 9.92
N ASN A 342 38.11 1.52 9.05
CA ASN A 342 37.82 0.09 9.31
C ASN A 342 38.58 -0.51 10.52
N VAL A 343 39.31 0.31 11.29
CA VAL A 343 39.85 -0.04 12.61
C VAL A 343 38.85 0.43 13.67
N SER A 344 38.19 -0.56 14.29
CA SER A 344 37.24 -0.41 15.40
C SER A 344 37.67 0.64 16.43
N SER A 345 37.03 1.79 16.43
CA SER A 345 36.97 2.66 17.61
C SER A 345 35.65 3.42 17.60
N LYS A 346 34.80 3.11 18.59
CA LYS A 346 33.46 3.65 18.78
C LYS A 346 33.43 5.13 19.24
N ASP A 347 34.53 5.88 19.07
CA ASP A 347 34.75 7.17 19.76
C ASP A 347 35.06 8.37 18.86
N SER A 348 34.69 8.35 17.57
CA SER A 348 34.69 9.55 16.72
C SER A 348 33.29 9.96 16.31
N LEU A 349 32.55 10.54 17.26
CA LEU A 349 31.36 11.39 17.05
C LEU A 349 31.72 12.73 16.38
N VAL A 350 32.54 12.72 15.34
CA VAL A 350 32.61 13.86 14.42
C VAL A 350 31.64 13.50 13.30
N SER A 351 30.41 13.99 13.42
CA SER A 351 29.47 13.97 12.30
C SER A 351 30.17 14.63 11.12
N SER A 352 30.42 13.90 10.03
CA SER A 352 30.93 14.54 8.82
C SER A 352 29.94 15.64 8.42
N PRO A 353 30.42 16.80 7.95
CA PRO A 353 29.53 17.88 7.53
C PRO A 353 28.85 17.57 6.18
N LEU A 354 29.26 16.51 5.48
CA LEU A 354 28.83 16.20 4.12
C LEU A 354 27.35 15.80 4.01
N PRO A 355 26.77 14.97 4.90
CA PRO A 355 25.33 14.74 4.90
C PRO A 355 24.54 16.04 5.07
N SER A 356 24.98 16.93 5.95
CA SER A 356 24.34 18.25 6.13
C SER A 356 24.48 19.11 4.87
N ALA A 357 25.65 19.13 4.23
CA ALA A 357 25.86 19.84 2.98
C ALA A 357 24.99 19.31 1.83
N LEU A 358 24.87 17.99 1.68
CA LEU A 358 23.97 17.37 0.70
C LEU A 358 22.51 17.75 0.96
N HIS A 359 22.07 17.71 2.21
CA HIS A 359 20.73 18.15 2.60
C HIS A 359 20.49 19.64 2.31
N GLU A 360 21.46 20.52 2.57
CA GLU A 360 21.38 21.94 2.22
C GLU A 360 21.28 22.17 0.71
N MET A 361 21.86 21.27 -0.09
CA MET A 361 21.75 21.25 -1.55
C MET A 361 20.44 20.61 -2.06
N GLY A 362 19.55 20.17 -1.15
CA GLY A 362 18.27 19.55 -1.47
C GLY A 362 18.34 18.07 -1.86
N ILE A 363 19.45 17.40 -1.50
CA ILE A 363 19.70 15.98 -1.73
C ILE A 363 19.43 15.23 -0.42
N HIS A 364 18.33 14.47 -0.40
CA HIS A 364 17.83 13.75 0.77
C HIS A 364 17.66 12.25 0.55
N HIS A 365 17.59 11.80 -0.71
CA HIS A 365 17.26 10.44 -1.10
C HIS A 365 18.42 9.70 -1.77
N LEU A 366 19.42 10.42 -2.29
CA LEU A 366 20.68 9.83 -2.73
C LEU A 366 21.65 9.67 -1.56
N SER A 367 22.29 8.50 -1.47
CA SER A 367 23.43 8.29 -0.56
C SER A 367 24.64 9.09 -1.04
N GLU A 368 25.66 9.26 -0.19
CA GLU A 368 26.88 9.97 -0.59
C GLU A 368 27.56 9.26 -1.77
N PHE A 369 27.59 7.93 -1.72
CA PHE A 369 28.08 7.11 -2.84
C PHE A 369 27.25 7.32 -4.11
N GLY A 370 25.91 7.34 -3.99
CA GLY A 370 25.01 7.61 -5.10
C GLY A 370 25.24 8.99 -5.72
N ALA A 371 25.38 10.03 -4.89
CA ALA A 371 25.67 11.39 -5.35
C ALA A 371 27.01 11.46 -6.12
N GLY A 372 28.03 10.77 -5.61
CA GLY A 372 29.33 10.65 -6.30
C GLY A 372 29.21 9.94 -7.66
N GLN A 373 28.42 8.86 -7.73
CA GLN A 373 28.17 8.17 -9.01
C GLN A 373 27.46 9.06 -10.02
N VAL A 374 26.48 9.86 -9.59
CA VAL A 374 25.77 10.79 -10.50
C VAL A 374 26.72 11.85 -11.03
N LEU A 375 27.58 12.43 -10.19
CA LEU A 375 28.55 13.44 -10.62
C LEU A 375 29.53 12.89 -11.68
N GLN A 376 29.95 11.63 -11.53
CA GLN A 376 30.79 10.94 -12.53
C GLN A 376 30.12 10.77 -13.90
N ARG A 377 28.81 10.98 -14.01
CA ARG A 377 28.10 10.91 -15.30
C ARG A 377 28.20 12.19 -16.11
N ARG A 378 28.73 13.27 -15.53
CA ARG A 378 28.89 14.53 -16.25
C ARG A 378 30.15 14.52 -17.12
N LEU A 379 30.00 14.80 -18.40
CA LEU A 379 31.12 14.82 -19.35
C LEU A 379 32.13 15.93 -19.10
N ASP A 380 31.72 17.02 -18.44
CA ASP A 380 32.60 18.13 -18.08
C ASP A 380 33.52 17.80 -16.90
N LEU A 381 33.18 16.80 -16.08
CA LEU A 381 34.01 16.34 -14.95
C LEU A 381 34.89 15.14 -15.33
N THR A 382 34.45 14.29 -16.26
CA THR A 382 35.22 13.10 -16.67
C THR A 382 36.37 13.42 -17.62
N ASN A 383 36.37 14.59 -18.24
CA ASN A 383 37.40 15.04 -19.17
C ASN A 383 38.39 16.07 -18.55
N CYS A 384 38.35 16.27 -17.23
CA CYS A 384 39.25 17.16 -16.49
C CYS A 384 40.51 16.45 -15.97
#